data_AF-A0A4P6FP23-F1
#
_entry.id   AF-A0A4P6FP23-F1
#
_cell.length_a   1.000
_cell.length_b   1.000
_cell.length_c   1.000
_cell.angle_alpha   90.00
_cell.angle_beta   90.00
_cell.angle_gamma   90.00
#
_symmetry.space_group_name_H-M   'P 1'
#
loop_
_entity.id
_entity.type
_entity.pdbx_description
1 polymer ?
#
loop_
_entity_poly.entity_id
_entity_poly.type
_entity_poly.pdbx_seq_one_letter_code
_entity_poly.pdbx_strand_id
1 'polypeptide(L)'
;MAGEAPSHRTLKLERVTDAILDVPNYGRKSAGTFSKLRIRYVPDERQLQLSIQDEMLTMTLGRRRVPELSEAFAEVEVGGGDFGIRTSDDRQAEIWMFWWMPASLAKMGD
;
A
#
# COMPACT_ATOMS: atom_id res chain seq x y z
N MET A 1 8.44 7.08 -29.55
CA MET A 1 7.68 6.82 -28.31
C MET A 1 8.63 6.29 -27.28
N ALA A 2 9.11 7.11 -26.35
CA ALA A 2 9.96 6.63 -25.26
C ALA A 2 9.03 5.96 -24.24
N GLY A 3 9.03 4.63 -24.20
CA GLY A 3 8.40 3.91 -23.09
C GLY A 3 9.14 4.27 -21.80
N GLU A 4 8.41 4.65 -20.75
CA GLU A 4 9.01 4.87 -19.43
C GLU A 4 9.84 3.65 -19.02
N ALA A 5 11.07 3.87 -18.57
CA ALA A 5 11.94 2.79 -18.10
C ALA A 5 11.45 2.25 -16.74
N PRO A 6 11.67 0.95 -16.44
CA PRO A 6 11.46 0.43 -15.10
C PRO A 6 12.21 1.27 -14.06
N SER A 7 11.56 1.55 -12.93
CA SER A 7 12.11 2.39 -11.88
C SER A 7 11.66 1.87 -10.51
N HIS A 8 12.26 2.38 -9.44
CA HIS A 8 11.80 2.08 -8.09
C HIS A 8 12.06 3.23 -7.12
N ARG A 9 11.26 3.28 -6.07
CA ARG A 9 11.49 4.14 -4.90
C ARG A 9 11.39 3.29 -3.64
N THR A 10 12.25 3.56 -2.67
CA THR A 10 12.20 2.91 -1.36
C THR A 10 11.82 3.92 -0.29
N LEU A 11 10.84 3.57 0.53
CA LEU A 11 10.33 4.33 1.66
C LEU A 11 10.72 3.60 2.94
N LYS A 12 11.03 4.35 3.99
CA LYS A 12 11.11 3.79 5.34
C LYS A 12 9.70 3.63 5.87
N LEU A 13 9.43 2.50 6.52
CA LEU A 13 8.19 2.26 7.23
C LEU A 13 8.44 2.42 8.73
N GLU A 14 7.47 3.00 9.40
CA GLU A 14 7.40 2.98 10.85
C GLU A 14 6.69 1.71 11.30
N ARG A 15 7.03 1.25 12.51
CA ARG A 15 6.37 0.10 13.10
C ARG A 15 4.92 0.47 13.41
N VAL A 16 3.99 -0.39 13.02
CA VAL A 16 2.59 -0.28 13.45
C VAL A 16 2.54 -0.36 14.97
N THR A 17 1.97 0.66 15.62
CA THR A 17 1.88 0.74 17.08
C THR A 17 0.72 -0.10 17.61
N ASP A 18 0.79 -0.50 18.88
CA ASP A 18 -0.31 -1.24 19.52
C ASP A 18 -1.63 -0.44 19.50
N ALA A 19 -1.55 0.89 19.63
CA ALA A 19 -2.70 1.78 19.49
C ALA A 19 -3.43 1.66 18.14
N ILE A 20 -2.69 1.38 17.05
CA ILE A 20 -3.29 1.14 15.73
C ILE A 20 -3.92 -0.26 15.68
N LEU A 21 -3.24 -1.27 16.25
CA LEU A 21 -3.73 -2.65 16.25
C LEU A 21 -4.98 -2.86 17.12
N ASP A 22 -5.14 -2.02 18.15
CA ASP A 22 -6.27 -2.07 19.08
C ASP A 22 -7.55 -1.39 18.52
N VAL A 23 -7.47 -0.73 17.36
CA VAL A 23 -8.66 -0.23 16.65
C VAL A 23 -9.56 -1.41 16.25
N PRO A 24 -10.89 -1.34 16.46
CA PRO A 24 -11.81 -2.37 16.02
C PRO A 24 -11.58 -2.72 14.54
N ASN A 25 -11.51 -4.02 14.26
CA ASN A 25 -11.28 -4.63 12.93
C ASN A 25 -9.85 -4.59 12.38
N TYR A 26 -8.88 -3.94 13.03
CA TYR A 26 -7.48 -3.97 12.58
C TYR A 26 -6.79 -5.28 13.00
N GLY A 27 -6.89 -5.65 14.28
CA GLY A 27 -6.46 -6.96 14.80
C GLY A 27 -4.97 -7.28 14.59
N ARG A 28 -4.53 -8.45 15.07
CA ARG A 28 -3.11 -8.86 15.08
C ARG A 28 -2.64 -9.66 13.85
N LYS A 29 -3.45 -9.77 12.79
CA LYS A 29 -3.09 -10.59 11.61
C LYS A 29 -2.18 -9.79 10.67
N SER A 30 -0.91 -9.70 11.01
CA SER A 30 0.13 -9.19 10.09
C SER A 30 1.00 -10.33 9.56
N ALA A 31 1.45 -10.23 8.30
CA ALA A 31 2.41 -11.16 7.71
C ALA A 31 3.85 -10.95 8.25
N GLY A 32 4.06 -9.97 9.12
CA GLY A 32 5.36 -9.58 9.65
C GLY A 32 5.42 -8.09 9.98
N THR A 33 6.55 -7.67 10.54
CA THR A 33 6.90 -6.25 10.70
C THR A 33 7.93 -5.90 9.63
N PHE A 34 7.68 -4.84 8.86
CA PHE A 34 8.57 -4.39 7.79
C PHE A 34 9.11 -3.01 8.13
N SER A 35 10.40 -2.79 7.90
CA SER A 35 11.06 -1.49 8.13
C SER A 35 11.16 -0.66 6.84
N LYS A 36 10.89 -1.27 5.67
CA LYS A 36 11.00 -0.63 4.35
C LYS A 36 9.91 -1.10 3.40
N LEU A 37 9.42 -0.17 2.58
CA LEU A 37 8.58 -0.45 1.41
C LEU A 37 9.32 -0.03 0.14
N ARG A 38 9.55 -0.97 -0.78
CA ARG A 38 10.00 -0.66 -2.13
C ARG A 38 8.82 -0.69 -3.09
N ILE A 39 8.56 0.44 -3.73
CA ILE A 39 7.60 0.54 -4.83
C ILE A 39 8.39 0.40 -6.13
N ARG A 40 8.14 -0.68 -6.87
CA ARG A 40 8.81 -0.99 -8.13
C ARG A 40 7.83 -0.80 -9.28
N TYR A 41 8.18 0.07 -10.21
CA TYR A 41 7.44 0.28 -11.44
C TYR A 41 8.02 -0.58 -12.57
N VAL A 42 7.18 -1.42 -13.15
CA VAL A 42 7.49 -2.23 -14.34
C VAL A 42 6.37 -2.00 -15.35
N PRO A 43 6.59 -1.22 -16.42
CA PRO A 43 5.51 -0.73 -17.29
C PRO A 43 4.56 -1.80 -17.81
N ASP A 44 5.11 -2.96 -18.18
CA ASP A 44 4.39 -4.08 -18.78
C ASP A 44 3.77 -5.05 -17.76
N GLU A 45 4.00 -4.82 -16.47
CA GLU A 45 3.39 -5.62 -15.42
C GLU A 45 1.88 -5.40 -15.39
N ARG A 46 1.13 -6.50 -15.40
CA ARG A 46 -0.34 -6.47 -15.43
C ARG A 46 -0.94 -6.72 -14.05
N GLN A 47 -0.15 -7.28 -13.14
CA GLN A 47 -0.57 -7.66 -11.81
C GLN A 47 0.17 -6.84 -10.76
N LEU A 48 -0.56 -6.34 -9.77
CA LEU A 48 0.01 -5.85 -8.54
C LEU A 48 0.55 -7.05 -7.76
N GLN A 49 1.84 -7.01 -7.44
CA GLN A 49 2.51 -8.10 -6.73
C GLN A 49 3.15 -7.60 -5.45
N LEU A 50 3.06 -8.39 -4.39
CA LEU A 50 3.76 -8.18 -3.13
C LEU A 50 4.72 -9.33 -2.93
N SER A 51 5.96 -8.97 -2.62
CA SER A 51 6.98 -9.93 -2.23
C SER A 51 7.65 -9.44 -0.97
N ILE A 52 7.91 -10.37 -0.06
CA ILE A 52 8.64 -10.13 1.18
C ILE A 52 10.07 -10.60 0.96
N GLN A 53 11.03 -9.73 1.27
CA GLN A 53 12.46 -10.05 1.28
C GLN A 53 13.04 -9.47 2.57
N ASP A 54 13.35 -10.34 3.53
CA ASP A 54 13.79 -9.95 4.87
C ASP A 54 12.82 -8.92 5.51
N GLU A 55 13.32 -7.75 5.91
CA GLU A 55 12.52 -6.66 6.48
C GLU A 55 11.91 -5.71 5.43
N MET A 56 12.06 -6.02 4.13
CA MET A 56 11.59 -5.19 3.03
C MET A 56 10.36 -5.79 2.38
N LEU A 57 9.29 -4.99 2.33
CA LEU A 57 8.12 -5.26 1.51
C LEU A 57 8.34 -4.65 0.13
N THR A 58 8.21 -5.41 -0.95
CA THR A 58 8.28 -4.89 -2.32
C THR A 58 6.92 -5.00 -3.01
N MET A 59 6.36 -3.86 -3.36
CA MET A 59 5.15 -3.74 -4.19
C MET A 59 5.55 -3.44 -5.63
N THR A 60 5.23 -4.34 -6.55
CA THR A 60 5.47 -4.14 -7.98
C THR A 60 4.16 -3.80 -8.68
N LEU A 61 4.16 -2.73 -9.47
CA LEU A 61 3.01 -2.29 -10.27
C LEU A 61 3.43 -1.90 -11.69
N GLY A 62 2.50 -2.03 -12.63
CA GLY A 62 2.66 -1.52 -13.98
C GLY A 62 1.75 -0.33 -14.29
N ARG A 63 1.87 0.17 -15.52
CA ARG A 63 1.32 1.48 -15.94
C ARG A 63 -0.17 1.62 -15.66
N ARG A 64 -0.93 0.54 -15.82
CA ARG A 64 -2.39 0.54 -15.64
C ARG A 64 -2.85 0.83 -14.21
N ARG A 65 -2.03 0.50 -13.21
CA ARG A 65 -2.38 0.64 -11.78
C ARG A 65 -1.87 1.93 -11.16
N VAL A 66 -1.00 2.67 -11.85
CA VAL A 66 -0.46 3.95 -11.36
C VAL A 66 -1.56 4.96 -11.07
N PRO A 67 -2.56 5.19 -11.95
CA PRO A 67 -3.61 6.17 -11.66
C PRO A 67 -4.45 5.81 -10.43
N GLU A 68 -4.89 4.56 -10.33
CA GLU A 68 -5.69 4.03 -9.21
C GLU A 68 -4.95 4.18 -7.88
N LEU A 69 -3.65 3.83 -7.85
CA LEU A 69 -2.83 3.99 -6.65
C LEU A 69 -2.56 5.47 -6.31
N SER A 70 -2.39 6.32 -7.33
CA SER A 70 -2.13 7.76 -7.11
C SER A 70 -3.37 8.48 -6.59
N GLU A 71 -4.55 8.15 -7.11
CA GLU A 71 -5.84 8.67 -6.65
C GLU A 71 -6.09 8.27 -5.20
N ALA A 72 -5.86 7.00 -4.86
CA ALA A 72 -5.97 6.51 -3.49
C ALA A 72 -5.05 7.26 -2.51
N PHE A 73 -3.79 7.52 -2.87
CA PHE A 73 -2.90 8.30 -2.02
C PHE A 73 -3.35 9.77 -1.90
N ALA A 74 -3.84 10.38 -2.98
CA ALA A 74 -4.37 11.73 -2.93
C ALA A 74 -5.62 11.84 -2.02
N GLU A 75 -6.50 10.85 -2.05
CA GLU A 75 -7.66 10.79 -1.14
C GLU A 75 -7.22 10.70 0.33
N VAL A 76 -6.25 9.85 0.63
CA VAL A 76 -5.67 9.75 1.99
C VAL A 76 -5.05 11.07 2.45
N GLU A 77 -4.32 11.76 1.56
CA GLU A 77 -3.68 13.05 1.87
C GLU A 77 -4.69 14.14 2.26
N VAL A 78 -5.92 14.10 1.73
CA VAL A 78 -6.99 15.05 2.08
C VAL A 78 -7.89 14.58 3.23
N GLY A 79 -7.50 13.52 3.94
CA GLY A 79 -8.22 12.98 5.09
C GLY A 79 -9.27 11.93 4.74
N GLY A 80 -9.22 11.38 3.52
CA GLY A 80 -9.96 10.19 3.12
C GLY A 80 -9.57 8.96 3.95
N GLY A 81 -10.45 7.96 3.94
CA GLY A 81 -10.31 6.75 4.74
C GLY A 81 -9.61 5.60 4.01
N ASP A 82 -9.96 4.38 4.39
CA ASP A 82 -9.45 3.14 3.79
C ASP A 82 -9.74 3.08 2.29
N PHE A 83 -8.84 2.48 1.52
CA PHE A 83 -9.01 2.28 0.08
C PHE A 83 -8.68 0.85 -0.35
N GLY A 84 -9.29 0.43 -1.45
CA GLY A 84 -9.05 -0.86 -2.07
C GLY A 84 -8.43 -0.71 -3.46
N ILE A 85 -7.51 -1.60 -3.82
CA ILE A 85 -6.94 -1.67 -5.17
C ILE A 85 -7.05 -3.09 -5.71
N ARG A 86 -7.46 -3.22 -6.97
CA ARG A 86 -7.49 -4.54 -7.63
C ARG A 86 -6.08 -5.00 -7.99
N THR A 87 -5.78 -6.25 -7.65
CA THR A 87 -4.46 -6.83 -7.97
C THR A 87 -4.29 -7.16 -9.44
N SER A 88 -5.36 -7.39 -10.20
CA SER A 88 -5.26 -7.58 -11.65
C SER A 88 -6.57 -7.19 -12.37
N ASP A 89 -6.56 -7.28 -13.71
CA ASP A 89 -7.76 -7.05 -14.52
C ASP A 89 -8.76 -8.22 -14.47
N ASP A 90 -8.38 -9.35 -13.86
CA ASP A 90 -9.29 -10.48 -13.64
C ASP A 90 -10.38 -10.08 -12.64
N ARG A 91 -11.64 -10.36 -12.99
CA ARG A 91 -12.80 -10.09 -12.14
C ARG A 91 -12.80 -10.93 -10.85
N GLN A 92 -12.04 -12.02 -10.83
CA GLN A 92 -11.85 -12.88 -9.66
C GLN A 92 -10.59 -12.53 -8.86
N ALA A 93 -9.83 -11.51 -9.28
CA ALA A 93 -8.61 -11.12 -8.59
C ALA A 93 -8.89 -10.58 -7.19
N GLU A 94 -7.97 -10.85 -6.28
CA GLU A 94 -8.03 -10.31 -4.93
C GLU A 94 -7.99 -8.77 -4.96
N ILE A 95 -8.80 -8.16 -4.10
CA ILE A 95 -8.72 -6.74 -3.79
C ILE A 95 -7.85 -6.61 -2.56
N TRP A 96 -6.80 -5.81 -2.65
CA TRP A 96 -6.03 -5.45 -1.47
C TRP A 96 -6.61 -4.22 -0.82
N MET A 97 -6.86 -4.32 0.48
CA MET A 97 -7.37 -3.23 1.30
C MET A 97 -6.20 -2.59 2.05
N PHE A 98 -6.08 -1.28 1.89
CA PHE A 98 -5.15 -0.43 2.62
C PHE A 98 -5.96 0.36 3.64
N TRP A 99 -5.59 0.21 4.90
CA TRP A 99 -6.34 0.77 6.01
C TRP A 99 -5.58 1.97 6.55
N TRP A 100 -6.26 3.11 6.66
CA TRP A 100 -5.67 4.37 7.10
C TRP A 100 -6.38 4.86 8.36
N MET A 101 -5.64 4.97 9.46
CA MET A 101 -6.19 5.54 10.69
C MET A 101 -6.37 7.06 10.47
N PRO A 102 -7.59 7.60 10.58
CA PRO A 102 -7.81 9.04 10.41
C PRO A 102 -7.00 9.82 11.44
N ALA A 103 -6.36 10.91 11.01
CA ALA A 103 -5.54 11.77 11.89
C ALA A 103 -6.32 12.34 13.09
N SER A 104 -7.66 12.40 13.01
CA SER A 104 -8.54 12.81 14.11
C SER A 104 -8.59 11.81 15.27
N LEU A 105 -8.36 10.51 15.02
CA LEU A 105 -8.30 9.47 16.06
C LEU A 105 -6.88 9.32 16.62
N ALA A 106 -5.84 9.64 15.85
CA ALA A 106 -4.45 9.63 16.31
C ALA A 106 -4.16 10.68 17.41
N LYS A 107 -5.02 11.70 17.57
CA LYS A 107 -4.90 12.75 18.60
C LYS A 107 -5.67 12.47 19.91
N MET A 108 -6.36 11.33 20.02
CA MET A 108 -7.08 10.95 21.25
C MET A 108 -6.28 9.99 22.15
N GLY A 109 -4.96 9.88 21.93
CA GLY A 109 -4.04 9.02 22.69
C GLY A 109 -2.98 9.79 23.49
N ASP A 110 -3.27 11.02 23.90
CA ASP A 110 -2.47 11.81 24.86
C ASP A 110 -3.28 12.00 26.15
#